data_AF-Q17CB8-F1
#
_entry.id   AF-Q17CB8-F1
#
_cell.length_a   1.000
_cell.length_b   1.000
_cell.length_c   1.000
_cell.angle_alpha   90.00
_cell.angle_beta   90.00
_cell.angle_gamma   90.00
#
_symmetry.space_group_name_H-M   'P 1'
#
loop_
_entity.id
_entity.type
_entity.pdbx_description
1 polymer ?
#
loop_
_entity_poly.entity_id
_entity_poly.type
_entity_poly.pdbx_seq_one_letter_code
_entity_poly.pdbx_strand_id
1 'polypeptide(L)'
;MMIEVCSDEATRDDDEDSEEEPLRIGGRSSSAVVSLRMAGFLFPLQLEEDIERLEAMVRKDLTVREQYIRFVGATRVGDPRNIVTCIKRFFTDKSLVNYTYNGVSNPQYPRKAMKEYDIFTTCLLVAWEEDGITADVLRKWLIKATQRAKQHLSSARYYQRYREQLLDKRKSKWRNKRTSTE
;
A
#
# COMPACT_ATOMS: atom_id res chain seq x y z
N MET A 1 -14.45 71.01 -8.88
CA MET A 1 -13.21 71.73 -8.52
C MET A 1 -12.35 70.80 -7.70
N MET A 2 -11.06 70.79 -8.01
CA MET A 2 -10.00 70.04 -7.34
C MET A 2 -9.93 70.37 -5.85
N ILE A 3 -9.48 69.39 -5.07
CA ILE A 3 -8.59 69.64 -3.94
C ILE A 3 -7.46 68.60 -4.00
N GLU A 4 -6.27 69.10 -4.34
CA GLU A 4 -4.97 68.61 -3.87
C GLU A 4 -4.97 68.61 -2.31
N VAL A 5 -4.08 67.98 -1.54
CA VAL A 5 -2.61 67.97 -1.62
C VAL A 5 -2.06 66.97 -0.57
N CYS A 6 -0.77 66.63 -0.75
CA CYS A 6 0.27 66.39 0.25
C CYS A 6 0.57 64.96 0.76
N SER A 7 1.81 64.58 0.43
CA SER A 7 2.72 63.65 1.10
C SER A 7 2.85 63.89 2.61
N ASP A 8 3.18 62.84 3.36
CA ASP A 8 4.25 62.90 4.37
C ASP A 8 4.79 61.50 4.72
N GLU A 9 6.08 61.50 5.04
CA GLU A 9 6.98 60.39 5.33
C GLU A 9 7.06 60.10 6.84
N ALA A 10 7.71 58.97 7.20
CA ALA A 10 8.19 58.56 8.53
C ALA A 10 7.10 57.91 9.44
N THR A 11 7.33 56.83 10.21
CA THR A 11 8.56 56.23 10.76
C THR A 11 8.22 54.89 11.46
N ARG A 12 9.26 54.07 11.65
CA ARG A 12 9.56 53.17 12.79
C ARG A 12 8.94 51.78 12.87
N ASP A 13 9.90 50.85 12.82
CA ASP A 13 10.00 49.50 13.37
C ASP A 13 9.39 49.34 14.77
N ASP A 14 8.87 48.13 15.06
CA ASP A 14 9.32 47.27 16.18
C ASP A 14 8.46 45.98 16.22
N ASP A 15 9.15 44.87 15.94
CA ASP A 15 9.13 43.50 16.47
C ASP A 15 7.91 42.82 17.18
N GLU A 16 7.85 41.49 16.95
CA GLU A 16 7.36 40.39 17.82
C GLU A 16 5.87 40.42 18.23
N ASP A 17 5.04 39.39 18.03
CA ASP A 17 5.19 38.00 18.44
C ASP A 17 4.03 37.22 17.77
N SER A 18 4.33 36.31 16.85
CA SER A 18 3.30 35.43 16.25
C SER A 18 3.35 34.11 16.99
N GLU A 19 2.50 34.00 18.02
CA GLU A 19 2.38 32.82 18.85
C GLU A 19 2.21 31.54 18.00
N GLU A 20 3.19 30.64 18.10
CA GLU A 20 3.09 29.28 17.61
C GLU A 20 2.04 28.52 18.44
N GLU A 21 0.83 28.38 17.90
CA GLU A 21 -0.14 27.43 18.41
C GLU A 21 0.38 25.99 18.21
N PRO A 22 0.51 25.18 19.28
CA PRO A 22 1.05 23.83 19.18
C PRO A 22 0.07 22.92 18.45
N LEU A 23 0.51 22.41 17.30
CA LEU A 23 -0.11 21.31 16.56
C LEU A 23 -0.40 20.16 17.52
N ARG A 24 -1.68 20.03 17.90
CA ARG A 24 -2.18 18.86 18.61
C ARG A 24 -1.79 17.63 17.80
N ILE A 25 -0.92 16.80 18.37
CA ILE A 25 -0.55 15.48 17.84
C ILE A 25 -1.83 14.64 17.89
N GLY A 26 -2.60 14.75 16.82
CA GLY A 26 -3.80 14.00 16.56
C GLY A 26 -3.47 12.51 16.60
N GLY A 27 -4.22 11.82 17.44
CA GLY A 27 -4.07 10.40 17.70
C GLY A 27 -3.92 9.60 16.41
N ARG A 28 -2.94 8.71 16.46
CA ARG A 28 -2.79 7.51 15.65
C ARG A 28 -4.16 7.01 15.19
N SER A 29 -4.53 7.37 13.97
CA SER A 29 -5.62 6.75 13.24
C SER A 29 -5.22 5.31 13.01
N SER A 30 -5.55 4.46 13.98
CA SER A 30 -5.77 3.05 13.72
C SER A 30 -6.92 3.03 12.72
N SER A 31 -6.60 3.11 11.43
CA SER A 31 -7.50 2.73 10.36
C SER A 31 -7.90 1.30 10.70
N ALA A 32 -9.07 1.15 11.31
CA ALA A 32 -9.67 -0.14 11.55
C ALA A 32 -9.88 -0.72 10.16
N VAL A 33 -8.94 -1.57 9.74
CA VAL A 33 -9.00 -2.22 8.44
C VAL A 33 -10.23 -3.10 8.53
N VAL A 34 -11.33 -2.68 7.89
CA VAL A 34 -12.57 -3.44 7.83
C VAL A 34 -12.21 -4.80 7.26
N SER A 35 -12.12 -5.80 8.13
CA SER A 35 -11.71 -7.14 7.76
C SER A 35 -12.92 -7.82 7.14
N LEU A 36 -12.99 -7.79 5.82
CA LEU A 36 -14.05 -8.44 5.07
C LEU A 36 -13.82 -9.95 5.08
N ARG A 37 -14.91 -10.73 5.26
CA ARG A 37 -14.87 -12.19 5.26
C ARG A 37 -15.60 -12.76 4.05
N MET A 38 -15.00 -13.76 3.40
CA MET A 38 -15.64 -14.53 2.33
C MET A 38 -15.12 -15.97 2.40
N ALA A 39 -16.01 -16.96 2.44
CA ALA A 39 -15.70 -18.39 2.49
C ALA A 39 -14.57 -18.80 3.48
N GLY A 40 -14.51 -18.15 4.64
CA GLY A 40 -13.47 -18.41 5.66
C GLY A 40 -12.13 -17.69 5.45
N PHE A 41 -11.99 -16.86 4.41
CA PHE A 41 -10.86 -15.98 4.18
C PHE A 41 -11.07 -14.61 4.82
N LEU A 42 -9.97 -14.00 5.27
CA LEU A 42 -9.93 -12.62 5.77
C LEU A 42 -9.22 -11.74 4.75
N PHE A 43 -9.90 -10.71 4.27
CA PHE A 43 -9.34 -9.77 3.31
C PHE A 43 -8.85 -8.49 4.00
N PRO A 44 -7.74 -7.90 3.53
CA PRO A 44 -6.88 -8.38 2.43
C PRO A 44 -6.03 -9.60 2.82
N LEU A 45 -5.80 -10.51 1.87
CA LEU A 45 -4.95 -11.69 2.07
C LEU A 45 -3.52 -11.26 2.42
N GLN A 46 -2.99 -11.85 3.49
CA GLN A 46 -1.71 -11.44 4.08
C GLN A 46 -0.54 -12.28 3.54
N LEU A 47 -0.82 -13.54 3.23
CA LEU A 47 0.18 -14.55 2.93
C LEU A 47 -0.02 -15.14 1.53
N GLU A 48 1.04 -15.73 1.00
CA GLU A 48 1.02 -16.42 -0.28
C GLU A 48 0.15 -17.68 -0.20
N GLU A 49 0.22 -18.39 0.92
CA GLU A 49 -0.53 -19.62 1.17
C GLU A 49 -2.04 -19.39 1.12
N ASP A 50 -2.51 -18.20 1.54
CA ASP A 50 -3.92 -17.84 1.46
C ASP A 50 -4.38 -17.62 0.01
N ILE A 51 -3.51 -17.07 -0.84
CA ILE A 51 -3.77 -16.91 -2.28
C ILE A 51 -3.89 -18.28 -2.93
N GLU A 52 -2.95 -19.19 -2.63
CA GLU A 52 -2.97 -20.56 -3.17
C GLU A 52 -4.21 -21.35 -2.72
N ARG A 53 -4.59 -21.22 -1.44
CA ARG A 53 -5.81 -21.84 -0.92
C ARG A 53 -7.07 -21.28 -1.60
N LEU A 54 -7.15 -19.97 -1.77
CA LEU A 54 -8.29 -19.34 -2.43
C LEU A 54 -8.38 -19.76 -3.90
N GLU A 55 -7.26 -19.74 -4.64
CA GLU A 55 -7.22 -20.21 -6.03
C GLU A 55 -7.67 -21.67 -6.16
N ALA A 56 -7.15 -22.54 -5.29
CA ALA A 56 -7.52 -23.95 -5.30
C ALA A 56 -9.02 -24.17 -5.02
N MET A 57 -9.62 -23.38 -4.13
CA MET A 57 -11.05 -23.45 -3.85
C MET A 57 -11.88 -22.90 -5.03
N VAL A 58 -11.50 -21.76 -5.59
CA VAL A 58 -12.19 -21.14 -6.74
C VAL A 58 -12.15 -22.01 -8.00
N ARG A 59 -11.08 -22.77 -8.21
CA ARG A 59 -11.01 -23.74 -9.33
C ARG A 59 -11.84 -24.99 -9.11
N LYS A 60 -11.99 -25.44 -7.87
CA LYS A 60 -12.68 -26.71 -7.53
C LYS A 60 -14.18 -26.52 -7.30
N ASP A 61 -14.58 -25.40 -6.73
CA ASP A 61 -15.93 -25.14 -6.27
C ASP A 61 -16.50 -23.88 -6.94
N LEU A 62 -17.50 -24.09 -7.79
CA LEU A 62 -18.19 -23.01 -8.50
C LEU A 62 -18.92 -22.07 -7.55
N THR A 63 -19.44 -22.57 -6.42
CA THR A 63 -20.10 -21.72 -5.43
C THR A 63 -19.10 -20.77 -4.78
N VAL A 64 -17.88 -21.23 -4.48
CA VAL A 64 -16.81 -20.35 -3.95
C VAL A 64 -16.37 -19.35 -5.02
N ARG A 65 -16.29 -19.76 -6.29
CA ARG A 65 -16.00 -18.86 -7.41
C ARG A 65 -17.01 -17.73 -7.50
N GLU A 66 -18.30 -18.04 -7.49
CA GLU A 66 -19.37 -17.04 -7.54
C GLU A 66 -19.36 -16.12 -6.31
N GLN A 67 -19.13 -16.67 -5.11
CA GLN A 67 -18.97 -15.87 -3.90
C GLN A 67 -17.80 -14.90 -4.00
N TYR A 68 -16.67 -15.35 -4.54
CA TYR A 68 -15.50 -14.50 -4.75
C TYR A 68 -15.78 -13.40 -5.78
N ILE A 69 -16.40 -13.72 -6.92
CA ILE A 69 -16.78 -12.75 -7.95
C ILE A 69 -17.71 -11.69 -7.36
N ARG A 70 -18.77 -12.11 -6.65
CA ARG A 70 -19.70 -11.19 -6.00
C ARG A 70 -19.01 -10.32 -4.95
N PHE A 71 -18.09 -10.90 -4.17
CA PHE A 71 -17.30 -10.18 -3.18
C PHE A 71 -16.43 -9.09 -3.82
N VAL A 72 -15.77 -9.43 -4.93
CA VAL A 72 -14.95 -8.48 -5.71
C VAL A 72 -15.83 -7.40 -6.33
N GLY A 73 -16.96 -7.76 -6.94
CA GLY A 73 -17.87 -6.83 -7.61
C GLY A 73 -18.58 -5.86 -6.65
N ALA A 74 -18.82 -6.28 -5.40
CA ALA A 74 -19.30 -5.39 -4.35
C ALA A 74 -18.30 -4.26 -4.04
N THR A 75 -17.02 -4.49 -4.32
CA THR A 75 -15.96 -3.49 -4.22
C THR A 75 -15.84 -2.80 -5.58
N ARG A 76 -16.78 -1.92 -5.90
CA ARG A 76 -16.78 -1.18 -7.17
C ARG A 76 -15.44 -0.50 -7.44
N VAL A 77 -14.99 -0.56 -8.69
CA VAL A 77 -13.79 0.15 -9.14
C VAL A 77 -14.13 1.62 -9.20
N GLY A 78 -13.97 2.34 -8.09
CA GLY A 78 -14.33 3.76 -7.99
C GLY A 78 -13.66 4.61 -9.08
N ASP A 79 -12.39 4.97 -8.89
CA ASP A 79 -11.61 5.65 -9.93
C ASP A 79 -10.69 4.65 -10.64
N PRO A 80 -10.83 4.46 -11.97
CA PRO A 80 -9.96 3.61 -12.75
C PRO A 80 -8.48 4.10 -12.82
N ARG A 81 -8.16 5.24 -12.19
CA ARG A 81 -6.79 5.73 -11.98
C ARG A 81 -6.17 5.20 -10.68
N ASN A 82 -6.95 4.70 -9.71
CA ASN A 82 -6.48 4.33 -8.37
C ASN A 82 -6.57 2.82 -8.06
N ILE A 83 -6.35 1.97 -9.05
CA ILE A 83 -6.54 0.51 -8.89
C ILE A 83 -5.53 -0.15 -7.98
N VAL A 84 -4.30 0.38 -7.88
CA VAL A 84 -3.36 -0.19 -6.91
C VAL A 84 -3.98 -0.17 -5.51
N THR A 85 -4.81 0.83 -5.20
CA THR A 85 -5.59 0.89 -3.95
C THR A 85 -6.72 -0.14 -3.93
N CYS A 86 -7.41 -0.38 -5.05
CA CYS A 86 -8.41 -1.45 -5.15
C CYS A 86 -7.81 -2.85 -4.94
N ILE A 87 -6.71 -3.18 -5.61
CA ILE A 87 -6.01 -4.47 -5.45
C ILE A 87 -5.54 -4.66 -4.00
N LYS A 88 -5.10 -3.58 -3.34
CA LYS A 88 -4.71 -3.60 -1.92
C LYS A 88 -5.85 -3.94 -0.95
N ARG A 89 -7.11 -3.84 -1.36
CA ARG A 89 -8.26 -4.31 -0.57
C ARG A 89 -8.35 -5.84 -0.53
N PHE A 90 -7.79 -6.50 -1.53
CA PHE A 90 -7.84 -7.96 -1.67
C PHE A 90 -6.52 -8.64 -1.30
N PHE A 91 -5.39 -8.01 -1.62
CA PHE A 91 -4.07 -8.61 -1.47
C PHE A 91 -3.09 -7.61 -0.87
N THR A 92 -2.39 -8.01 0.17
CA THR A 92 -1.32 -7.17 0.73
C THR A 92 -0.04 -7.24 -0.10
N ASP A 93 0.81 -6.24 0.06
CA ASP A 93 2.13 -6.21 -0.59
C ASP A 93 2.98 -7.45 -0.22
N LYS A 94 2.80 -8.00 0.99
CA LYS A 94 3.46 -9.23 1.44
C LYS A 94 2.98 -10.46 0.65
N SER A 95 1.67 -10.61 0.47
CA SER A 95 1.09 -11.71 -0.28
C SER A 95 1.49 -11.70 -1.77
N LEU A 96 1.76 -10.52 -2.34
CA LEU A 96 2.06 -10.35 -3.76
C LEU A 96 3.57 -10.40 -4.11
N VAL A 97 4.48 -10.46 -3.13
CA VAL A 97 5.92 -10.30 -3.38
C VAL A 97 6.50 -11.36 -4.32
N ASN A 98 6.00 -12.59 -4.22
CA ASN A 98 6.44 -13.75 -5.01
C ASN A 98 5.65 -13.91 -6.31
N TYR A 99 4.81 -12.94 -6.66
CA TYR A 99 4.02 -12.96 -7.87
C TYR A 99 4.53 -11.95 -8.91
N THR A 100 4.29 -12.29 -10.17
CA THR A 100 4.42 -11.41 -11.34
C THR A 100 3.36 -11.78 -12.35
N TYR A 101 2.99 -10.87 -13.25
CA TYR A 101 1.96 -11.20 -14.23
C TYR A 101 2.33 -12.41 -15.11
N ASN A 102 3.56 -12.44 -15.65
CA ASN A 102 4.02 -13.52 -16.54
C ASN A 102 4.73 -14.68 -15.83
N GLY A 103 5.04 -14.55 -14.53
CA GLY A 103 5.93 -15.47 -13.85
C GLY A 103 7.41 -15.20 -14.14
N VAL A 104 8.28 -15.74 -13.31
CA VAL A 104 9.73 -15.78 -13.53
C VAL A 104 10.26 -17.12 -13.06
N SER A 105 10.81 -17.90 -13.99
CA SER A 105 11.48 -19.17 -13.67
C SER A 105 12.96 -18.91 -13.37
N ASN A 106 13.25 -18.23 -12.27
CA ASN A 106 14.61 -18.07 -11.77
C ASN A 106 14.87 -19.13 -10.68
N PRO A 107 15.92 -19.96 -10.79
CA PRO A 107 16.23 -21.00 -9.79
C PRO A 107 16.40 -20.48 -8.37
N GLN A 108 16.93 -19.27 -8.20
CA GLN A 108 17.19 -18.68 -6.88
C GLN A 108 15.96 -17.99 -6.28
N TYR A 109 15.11 -17.40 -7.13
CA TYR A 109 13.94 -16.63 -6.72
C TYR A 109 12.79 -16.81 -7.73
N PRO A 110 12.14 -17.98 -7.76
CA PRO A 110 11.04 -18.23 -8.66
C PRO A 110 9.86 -17.31 -8.30
N ARG A 111 9.14 -16.84 -9.31
CA ARG A 111 7.91 -16.06 -9.12
C ARG A 111 6.77 -16.64 -9.91
N LYS A 112 5.62 -16.73 -9.27
CA LYS A 112 4.41 -17.33 -9.84
C LYS A 112 3.74 -16.38 -10.84
N ALA A 113 3.11 -16.96 -11.86
CA ALA A 113 2.49 -16.23 -12.96
C ALA A 113 1.02 -15.95 -12.66
N MET A 114 0.66 -14.69 -12.35
CA MET A 114 -0.73 -14.33 -12.03
C MET A 114 -1.71 -14.61 -13.18
N LYS A 115 -1.23 -14.58 -14.44
CA LYS A 115 -2.07 -14.89 -15.60
C LYS A 115 -2.63 -16.32 -15.58
N GLU A 116 -2.05 -17.21 -14.78
CA GLU A 116 -2.49 -18.61 -14.65
C GLU A 116 -3.52 -18.80 -13.53
N TYR A 117 -3.88 -17.73 -12.81
CA TYR A 117 -4.76 -17.77 -11.65
C TYR A 117 -6.10 -17.12 -11.99
N ASP A 118 -7.18 -17.87 -11.77
CA ASP A 118 -8.55 -17.40 -11.99
C ASP A 118 -8.90 -16.24 -11.07
N ILE A 119 -8.39 -16.24 -9.83
CA ILE A 119 -8.65 -15.17 -8.86
C ILE A 119 -8.03 -13.82 -9.25
N PHE A 120 -6.99 -13.83 -10.10
CA PHE A 120 -6.37 -12.61 -10.62
C PHE A 120 -6.85 -12.24 -12.02
N THR A 121 -7.49 -13.17 -12.73
CA THR A 121 -7.86 -12.98 -14.14
C THR A 121 -9.37 -13.08 -14.30
N THR A 122 -9.88 -14.27 -14.62
CA THR A 122 -11.27 -14.53 -14.97
C THR A 122 -12.23 -13.98 -13.93
N CYS A 123 -11.97 -14.18 -12.64
CA CYS A 123 -12.88 -13.73 -11.59
C CYS A 123 -12.95 -12.21 -11.47
N LEU A 124 -11.81 -11.52 -11.58
CA LEU A 124 -11.79 -10.05 -11.52
C LEU A 124 -12.42 -9.43 -12.77
N LEU A 125 -12.22 -10.05 -13.94
CA LEU A 125 -12.84 -9.58 -15.19
C LEU A 125 -14.36 -9.69 -15.15
N VAL A 126 -14.89 -10.84 -14.70
CA VAL A 126 -16.34 -11.02 -14.55
C VAL A 126 -16.90 -10.08 -13.50
N ALA A 127 -16.20 -9.92 -12.37
CA ALA A 127 -16.67 -9.06 -11.28
C ALA A 127 -16.74 -7.56 -11.63
N TRP A 128 -15.90 -7.11 -12.57
CA TRP A 128 -15.80 -5.70 -12.98
C TRP A 128 -16.15 -5.47 -14.44
N GLU A 129 -16.92 -6.39 -15.02
CA GLU A 129 -17.43 -6.25 -16.39
C GLU A 129 -18.30 -4.98 -16.53
N GLU A 130 -19.19 -4.76 -15.55
CA GLU A 130 -20.04 -3.56 -15.48
C GLU A 130 -19.23 -2.25 -15.32
N ASP A 131 -18.05 -2.32 -14.72
CA ASP A 131 -17.14 -1.18 -14.54
C ASP A 131 -16.29 -0.91 -15.82
N GLY A 132 -16.50 -1.69 -16.90
CA GLY A 132 -15.83 -1.52 -18.19
C GLY A 132 -14.38 -1.99 -18.22
N ILE A 133 -14.01 -2.92 -17.33
CA ILE A 133 -12.61 -3.34 -17.18
C ILE A 133 -12.24 -4.42 -18.19
N THR A 134 -11.29 -4.10 -19.06
CA THR A 134 -10.77 -5.03 -20.06
C THR A 134 -9.56 -5.83 -19.54
N ALA A 135 -9.28 -6.97 -20.19
CA ALA A 135 -8.13 -7.82 -19.86
C ALA A 135 -6.79 -7.08 -19.92
N ASP A 136 -6.61 -6.17 -20.87
CA ASP A 136 -5.38 -5.38 -21.00
C ASP A 136 -5.20 -4.37 -19.87
N VAL A 137 -6.31 -3.76 -19.46
CA VAL A 137 -6.34 -2.83 -18.33
C VAL A 137 -6.02 -3.58 -17.04
N LEU A 138 -6.67 -4.71 -16.80
CA LEU A 138 -6.41 -5.57 -15.63
C LEU A 138 -4.96 -6.06 -15.59
N ARG A 139 -4.41 -6.51 -16.73
CA ARG A 139 -3.00 -6.89 -16.85
C ARG A 139 -2.06 -5.77 -16.39
N LYS A 140 -2.26 -4.55 -16.92
CA LYS A 140 -1.44 -3.38 -16.56
C LYS A 140 -1.54 -3.08 -15.05
N TRP A 141 -2.71 -3.29 -14.47
CA TRP A 141 -2.94 -3.08 -13.04
C TRP A 141 -2.21 -4.09 -12.16
N LEU A 142 -2.28 -5.38 -12.49
CA LEU A 142 -1.56 -6.43 -11.76
C LEU A 142 -0.04 -6.22 -11.81
N ILE A 143 0.48 -5.80 -12.97
CA ILE A 143 1.91 -5.44 -13.11
C ILE A 143 2.25 -4.28 -12.17
N LYS A 144 1.46 -3.20 -12.17
CA LYS A 144 1.68 -2.05 -11.30
C LYS A 144 1.60 -2.42 -9.81
N ALA A 145 0.60 -3.22 -9.42
CA ALA A 145 0.41 -3.65 -8.04
C ALA A 145 1.61 -4.48 -7.53
N THR A 146 2.06 -5.47 -8.31
CA THR A 146 3.24 -6.29 -7.95
C THR A 146 4.54 -5.47 -7.93
N GLN A 147 4.71 -4.51 -8.84
CA GLN A 147 5.86 -3.60 -8.81
C GLN A 147 5.85 -2.71 -7.56
N ARG A 148 4.68 -2.16 -7.20
CA ARG A 148 4.53 -1.32 -6.00
C ARG A 148 4.76 -2.11 -4.72
N ALA A 149 4.26 -3.34 -4.64
CA ALA A 149 4.49 -4.24 -3.52
C ALA A 149 5.98 -4.49 -3.29
N LYS A 150 6.74 -4.76 -4.37
CA LYS A 150 8.20 -4.93 -4.31
C LYS A 150 8.92 -3.67 -3.85
N GLN A 151 8.54 -2.52 -4.40
CA GLN A 151 9.10 -1.23 -3.97
C GLN A 151 8.86 -1.00 -2.47
N HIS A 152 7.64 -1.20 -1.99
CA HIS A 152 7.27 -1.02 -0.59
C HIS A 152 8.04 -1.96 0.34
N LEU A 153 8.24 -3.22 -0.07
CA LEU A 153 9.01 -4.16 0.73
C LEU A 153 10.52 -3.84 0.72
N SER A 154 11.06 -3.42 -0.43
CA SER A 154 12.47 -3.00 -0.53
C SER A 154 12.77 -1.76 0.31
N SER A 155 11.88 -0.75 0.30
CA SER A 155 12.04 0.46 1.10
C SER A 155 11.88 0.16 2.59
N ALA A 156 10.92 -0.68 2.98
CA ALA A 156 10.76 -1.13 4.36
C ALA A 156 12.03 -1.84 4.87
N ARG A 157 12.61 -2.75 4.08
CA ARG A 157 13.87 -3.43 4.41
C ARG A 157 15.04 -2.46 4.51
N TYR A 158 15.11 -1.46 3.63
CA TYR A 158 16.13 -0.42 3.68
C TYR A 158 16.07 0.37 5.00
N TYR A 159 14.88 0.86 5.39
CA TYR A 159 14.71 1.61 6.64
C TYR A 159 14.92 0.74 7.89
N GLN A 160 14.55 -0.54 7.84
CA GLN A 160 14.84 -1.49 8.92
C GLN A 160 16.35 -1.62 9.15
N ARG A 161 17.13 -1.89 8.09
CA ARG A 161 18.60 -2.00 8.17
C ARG A 161 19.24 -0.71 8.66
N TYR A 162 18.79 0.44 8.15
CA TYR A 162 19.29 1.73 8.60
C TYR A 162 19.04 1.97 10.09
N ARG A 163 17.84 1.62 10.58
CA ARG A 163 17.49 1.71 12.00
C ARG A 163 18.33 0.77 12.88
N GLU A 164 18.56 -0.46 12.44
CA GLU A 164 19.43 -1.41 13.13
C GLU A 164 20.85 -0.88 13.27
N GLN A 165 21.42 -0.33 12.20
CA GLN A 165 22.75 0.29 12.23
C GLN A 165 22.82 1.46 13.22
N LEU A 166 21.78 2.30 13.31
CA LEU A 166 21.73 3.39 14.29
C LEU A 166 21.65 2.87 15.73
N LEU A 167 20.88 1.81 15.97
CA LEU A 167 20.79 1.17 17.29
C LEU A 167 22.13 0.54 17.69
N ASP A 168 22.81 -0.12 16.77
CA ASP A 168 24.11 -0.73 17.03
C ASP A 168 25.20 0.33 17.26
N LYS A 169 25.22 1.41 16.48
CA LYS A 169 26.09 2.57 16.76
C LYS A 169 25.83 3.16 18.15
N ARG A 170 24.57 3.30 18.56
CA ARG A 170 24.21 3.74 19.93
C ARG A 170 24.72 2.74 20.97
N LYS A 171 24.47 1.43 20.82
CA LYS A 171 24.94 0.40 21.74
C LYS A 171 26.46 0.41 21.88
N SER A 172 27.20 0.52 20.78
CA SER A 172 28.67 0.60 20.79
C SER A 172 29.17 1.86 21.51
N LYS A 173 28.53 3.02 21.30
CA LYS A 173 28.85 4.26 22.02
C LYS A 173 28.59 4.13 23.53
N TRP A 174 27.48 3.52 23.92
CA TRP A 174 27.14 3.24 25.33
C TRP A 174 28.09 2.24 25.98
N ARG A 175 28.56 1.24 25.23
CA ARG A 175 29.55 0.25 25.68
C ARG A 175 30.91 0.93 25.95
N ASN A 176 31.41 1.69 24.97
CA ASN A 176 32.70 2.39 25.09
C ASN A 176 32.70 3.44 26.21
N LYS A 177 31.56 4.10 26.47
CA LYS A 177 31.45 5.06 27.59
C LYS A 177 31.55 4.38 28.96
N ARG A 178 31.11 3.12 29.07
CA ARG A 178 31.15 2.34 30.32
C ARG A 178 32.55 1.79 30.62
N THR A 179 33.28 1.40 29.58
CA THR A 179 34.66 0.89 29.68
C THR A 179 35.71 2.00 29.79
N SER A 180 35.30 3.27 29.72
CA SER A 180 36.20 4.44 29.81
C SER A 180 36.11 5.13 31.18
N THR A 181 35.33 4.58 32.10
CA THR A 181 35.13 5.04 33.48
C THR A 181 35.70 4.06 34.53
N GLU A 182 36.48 3.07 34.09
CA GLU A 182 37.39 2.25 34.90
C GLU A 182 38.83 2.69 34.59
#